data_AF-A0A8S1W829-F1
#
_entry.id   AF-A0A8S1W829-F1
#
_cell.length_a   1.000
_cell.length_b   1.000
_cell.length_c   1.000
_cell.angle_alpha   90.00
_cell.angle_beta   90.00
_cell.angle_gamma   90.00
#
_symmetry.space_group_name_H-M   'P 1'
#
loop_
_entity.id
_entity.type
_entity.pdbx_description
1 polymer ?
#
loop_
_entity_poly.entity_id
_entity_poly.type
_entity_poly.pdbx_seq_one_letter_code
_entity_poly.pdbx_strand_id
1 'polypeptide(L)'
;MIIKQIEKLLSSINENYSNIQSIAQVCFENPDEANFIAFLVENEIKEVESDKKLLYLFLIHEIFQLELKQRRPTIDFIKAFGMKLKNMIQNFQILSSIKPIDKVFYFINKWEKDMIFHPNFTMKLRNILLPKYELLQKQKQQQLLDEMEKSAKLEKNLKIIQSVSHTNQCYNLLKQVQQLEKRTFEFNQHRNNVNKMKNLNQMIEEGEECRKLLINSICQIQQFYLTVSSQGEELMKDLKATNKLDYYRRKKKKLFH
;
A
#
# COMPACT_ATOMS: atom_id res chain seq x y z
N MET A 1 -50.66 -15.87 -6.15
CA MET A 1 -50.20 -14.73 -6.98
C MET A 1 -49.08 -13.96 -6.29
N ILE A 2 -49.21 -13.70 -4.98
CA ILE A 2 -48.23 -12.96 -4.15
C ILE A 2 -46.88 -13.68 -4.03
N ILE A 3 -46.85 -15.01 -3.87
CA ILE A 3 -45.60 -15.79 -3.79
C ILE A 3 -44.67 -15.56 -5.00
N LYS A 4 -45.20 -15.72 -6.23
CA LYS A 4 -44.42 -15.48 -7.46
C LYS A 4 -43.92 -14.04 -7.58
N GLN A 5 -44.66 -13.09 -6.99
CA GLN A 5 -44.24 -11.69 -6.93
C GLN A 5 -43.08 -11.50 -5.95
N ILE A 6 -43.12 -12.15 -4.77
CA ILE A 6 -42.02 -12.13 -3.79
C ILE A 6 -40.75 -12.77 -4.38
N GLU A 7 -40.85 -13.92 -5.03
CA GLU A 7 -39.71 -14.57 -5.72
C GLU A 7 -39.05 -13.64 -6.76
N LYS A 8 -39.88 -12.98 -7.59
CA LYS A 8 -39.40 -12.01 -8.58
C LYS A 8 -38.75 -10.79 -7.93
N LEU A 9 -39.26 -10.35 -6.78
CA LEU A 9 -38.70 -9.22 -6.04
C LEU A 9 -37.36 -9.59 -5.40
N LEU A 10 -37.27 -10.76 -4.77
CA LEU A 10 -36.04 -11.27 -4.14
C LEU A 10 -34.91 -11.41 -5.17
N SER A 11 -35.19 -11.97 -6.35
CA SER A 11 -34.20 -12.09 -7.43
C SER A 11 -33.75 -10.74 -8.01
N SER A 12 -34.53 -9.67 -7.82
CA SER A 12 -34.22 -8.30 -8.26
C SER A 12 -33.48 -7.44 -7.23
N ILE A 13 -33.15 -8.01 -6.07
CA ILE A 13 -32.50 -7.26 -4.97
C ILE A 13 -31.17 -6.64 -5.43
N ASN A 14 -30.95 -5.39 -5.04
CA ASN A 14 -29.73 -4.66 -5.36
C ASN A 14 -29.28 -3.76 -4.20
N GLU A 15 -28.17 -3.06 -4.40
CA GLU A 15 -27.53 -2.23 -3.36
C GLU A 15 -28.32 -0.96 -3.01
N ASN A 16 -29.36 -0.61 -3.79
CA ASN A 16 -30.19 0.54 -3.47
C ASN A 16 -31.02 0.26 -2.22
N TYR A 17 -30.77 1.03 -1.17
CA TYR A 17 -31.46 0.84 0.12
C TYR A 17 -32.99 0.91 0.00
N SER A 18 -33.53 1.77 -0.88
CA SER A 18 -34.98 1.87 -1.08
C SER A 18 -35.58 0.62 -1.73
N ASN A 19 -34.80 -0.10 -2.54
CA ASN A 19 -35.20 -1.39 -3.09
C ASN A 19 -35.28 -2.46 -1.99
N ILE A 20 -34.29 -2.52 -1.10
CA ILE A 20 -34.30 -3.47 0.03
C ILE A 20 -35.50 -3.19 0.96
N GLN A 21 -35.75 -1.91 1.27
CA GLN A 21 -36.89 -1.52 2.10
C GLN A 21 -38.25 -1.86 1.47
N SER A 22 -38.42 -1.62 0.16
CA SER A 22 -39.68 -1.95 -0.51
C SER A 22 -39.93 -3.45 -0.55
N ILE A 23 -38.90 -4.26 -0.79
CA ILE A 23 -39.00 -5.72 -0.71
C ILE A 23 -39.32 -6.16 0.72
N ALA A 24 -38.65 -5.59 1.73
CA ALA A 24 -38.91 -5.90 3.14
C ALA A 24 -40.36 -5.62 3.52
N GLN A 25 -40.90 -4.49 3.07
CA GLN A 25 -42.28 -4.07 3.32
C GLN A 25 -43.28 -5.06 2.69
N VAL A 26 -43.10 -5.44 1.43
CA VAL A 26 -43.96 -6.41 0.75
C VAL A 26 -43.92 -7.78 1.45
N CYS A 27 -42.73 -8.24 1.86
CA CYS A 27 -42.60 -9.46 2.66
C CYS A 27 -43.39 -9.33 3.97
N PHE A 28 -43.16 -8.25 4.72
CA PHE A 28 -43.74 -8.03 6.03
C PHE A 28 -45.27 -7.88 6.05
N GLU A 29 -45.86 -7.41 4.95
CA GLU A 29 -47.32 -7.34 4.75
C GLU A 29 -47.99 -8.71 4.68
N ASN A 30 -47.23 -9.80 4.55
CA ASN A 30 -47.72 -11.17 4.39
C ASN A 30 -47.19 -12.09 5.51
N PRO A 31 -47.59 -11.90 6.79
CA PRO A 31 -47.06 -12.66 7.93
C PRO A 31 -47.38 -14.16 7.87
N ASP A 32 -48.51 -14.56 7.29
CA ASP A 32 -48.89 -15.98 7.14
C ASP A 32 -47.88 -16.76 6.28
N GLU A 33 -47.15 -16.07 5.41
CA GLU A 33 -46.15 -16.64 4.51
C GLU A 33 -44.72 -16.58 5.11
N ALA A 34 -44.54 -16.16 6.36
CA ALA A 34 -43.22 -15.89 6.94
C ALA A 34 -42.25 -17.08 6.83
N ASN A 35 -42.72 -18.31 7.08
CA ASN A 35 -41.90 -19.51 6.93
C ASN A 35 -41.46 -19.77 5.48
N PHE A 36 -42.35 -19.53 4.52
CA PHE A 36 -42.08 -19.72 3.11
C PHE A 36 -41.14 -18.63 2.59
N ILE A 37 -41.36 -17.38 2.97
CA ILE A 37 -40.45 -16.26 2.65
C ILE A 37 -39.06 -16.52 3.21
N ALA A 38 -38.94 -16.96 4.47
CA ALA A 38 -37.66 -17.29 5.06
C ALA A 38 -36.96 -18.45 4.34
N PHE A 39 -37.72 -19.42 3.81
CA PHE A 39 -37.19 -20.49 2.96
C PHE A 39 -36.69 -19.98 1.61
N LEU A 40 -37.44 -19.10 0.93
CA LEU A 40 -36.99 -18.49 -0.33
C LEU A 40 -35.68 -17.73 -0.15
N VAL A 41 -35.61 -16.87 0.88
CA VAL A 41 -34.39 -16.11 1.20
C VAL A 41 -33.22 -17.05 1.53
N GLU A 42 -33.47 -18.18 2.20
CA GLU A 42 -32.42 -19.18 2.48
C GLU A 42 -31.84 -19.76 1.19
N ASN A 43 -32.69 -20.08 0.22
CA ASN A 43 -32.27 -20.64 -1.06
C ASN A 43 -31.54 -19.62 -1.92
N GLU A 44 -32.06 -18.39 -1.97
CA GLU A 44 -31.38 -17.28 -2.64
C GLU A 44 -29.98 -17.06 -2.05
N ILE A 45 -29.83 -17.02 -0.72
CA ILE A 45 -28.51 -16.90 -0.07
C ILE A 45 -27.58 -18.05 -0.46
N LYS A 46 -28.07 -19.27 -0.69
CA LYS A 46 -27.24 -20.40 -1.13
C LYS A 46 -26.74 -20.21 -2.56
N GLU A 47 -27.63 -19.79 -3.46
CA GLU A 47 -27.39 -19.77 -4.91
C GLU A 47 -26.65 -18.52 -5.40
N VAL A 48 -26.88 -17.37 -4.76
CA VAL A 48 -26.29 -16.11 -5.24
C VAL A 48 -24.77 -16.00 -5.03
N GLU A 49 -24.15 -15.18 -5.87
CA GLU A 49 -22.75 -14.78 -5.77
C GLU A 49 -22.44 -14.16 -4.39
N SER A 50 -21.18 -14.29 -3.94
CA SER A 50 -20.70 -13.84 -2.64
C SER A 50 -21.10 -12.41 -2.28
N ASP A 51 -21.09 -11.52 -3.28
CA ASP A 51 -21.23 -10.09 -3.10
C ASP A 51 -22.69 -9.71 -2.82
N LYS A 52 -23.63 -10.50 -3.34
CA LYS A 52 -25.07 -10.31 -3.14
C LYS A 52 -25.60 -10.92 -1.84
N LYS A 53 -24.91 -11.91 -1.25
CA LYS A 53 -25.36 -12.58 -0.01
C LYS A 53 -25.62 -11.60 1.13
N LEU A 54 -24.82 -10.53 1.23
CA LEU A 54 -25.03 -9.50 2.25
C LEU A 54 -26.36 -8.76 2.08
N LEU A 55 -26.83 -8.53 0.86
CA LEU A 55 -28.09 -7.82 0.60
C LEU A 55 -29.28 -8.54 1.23
N TYR A 56 -29.28 -9.87 1.20
CA TYR A 56 -30.31 -10.67 1.85
C TYR A 56 -30.22 -10.60 3.38
N LEU A 57 -29.02 -10.43 3.95
CA LEU A 57 -28.87 -10.19 5.38
C LEU A 57 -29.38 -8.80 5.79
N PHE A 58 -29.16 -7.78 4.96
CA PHE A 58 -29.79 -6.46 5.11
C PHE A 58 -31.32 -6.57 5.04
N LEU A 59 -31.85 -7.32 4.07
CA LEU A 59 -33.30 -7.57 3.94
C LEU A 59 -33.88 -8.21 5.20
N ILE A 60 -33.25 -9.27 5.72
CA ILE A 60 -33.68 -9.93 6.97
C ILE A 60 -33.68 -8.93 8.13
N HIS A 61 -32.64 -8.11 8.24
CA HIS A 61 -32.56 -7.09 9.27
C HIS A 61 -33.70 -6.07 9.16
N GLU A 62 -33.99 -5.57 7.96
CA GLU A 62 -35.10 -4.63 7.74
C GLU A 62 -36.46 -5.24 8.10
N ILE A 63 -36.70 -6.51 7.74
CA ILE A 63 -37.93 -7.23 8.13
C ILE A 63 -38.05 -7.29 9.67
N PHE A 64 -36.97 -7.61 10.39
CA PHE A 64 -37.01 -7.61 11.86
C PHE A 64 -37.28 -6.22 12.45
N GLN A 65 -36.70 -5.16 11.86
CA GLN A 65 -36.97 -3.79 12.31
C GLN A 65 -38.42 -3.39 12.09
N LEU A 66 -39.05 -3.82 10.99
CA LEU A 66 -40.50 -3.62 10.76
C LEU A 66 -41.33 -4.36 11.81
N GLU A 67 -40.97 -5.61 12.12
CA GLU A 67 -41.69 -6.44 13.08
C GLU A 67 -41.62 -5.89 14.51
N LEU A 68 -40.44 -5.41 14.93
CA LEU A 68 -40.27 -4.75 16.23
C LEU A 68 -41.09 -3.46 16.36
N LYS A 69 -41.29 -2.72 15.27
CA LYS A 69 -42.06 -1.46 15.28
C LYS A 69 -43.56 -1.69 15.43
N GLN A 70 -44.10 -2.80 14.92
CA GLN A 70 -45.55 -2.94 14.75
C GLN A 70 -46.32 -3.52 15.95
N ARG A 71 -45.65 -3.83 17.08
CA ARG A 71 -46.29 -4.35 18.32
C ARG A 71 -47.36 -5.43 18.08
N ARG A 72 -47.17 -6.29 17.07
CA ARG A 72 -48.08 -7.43 16.81
C ARG A 72 -47.95 -8.45 17.95
N PRO A 73 -49.02 -9.21 18.26
CA PRO A 73 -48.99 -10.24 19.29
C PRO A 73 -48.09 -11.43 18.91
N THR A 74 -47.89 -11.67 17.61
CA THR A 74 -47.00 -12.70 17.07
C THR A 74 -45.77 -12.06 16.42
N ILE A 75 -44.64 -12.80 16.51
CA ILE A 75 -43.34 -12.41 15.95
C ILE A 75 -42.93 -13.48 14.93
N ASP A 76 -43.73 -13.59 13.87
CA ASP A 76 -43.71 -14.69 12.92
C ASP A 76 -42.44 -14.70 12.05
N PHE A 77 -41.94 -13.52 11.64
CA PHE A 77 -40.72 -13.45 10.84
C PHE A 77 -39.47 -13.74 11.66
N ILE A 78 -39.34 -13.18 12.87
CA ILE A 78 -38.22 -13.50 13.77
C ILE A 78 -38.16 -14.99 14.08
N LYS A 79 -39.30 -15.65 14.31
CA LYS A 79 -39.36 -17.12 14.50
C LYS A 79 -38.96 -17.88 13.23
N ALA A 80 -39.56 -17.54 12.09
CA ALA A 80 -39.31 -18.19 10.80
C ALA A 80 -37.84 -18.11 10.38
N PHE A 81 -37.25 -16.91 10.42
CA PHE A 81 -35.84 -16.71 10.12
C PHE A 81 -34.93 -17.30 11.21
N GLY A 82 -35.31 -17.22 12.49
CA GLY A 82 -34.54 -17.79 13.60
C GLY A 82 -34.21 -19.28 13.41
N MET A 83 -35.16 -20.07 12.88
CA MET A 83 -34.96 -21.48 12.57
C MET A 83 -33.96 -21.74 11.43
N LYS A 84 -33.76 -20.76 10.54
CA LYS A 84 -32.94 -20.89 9.31
C LYS A 84 -31.62 -20.13 9.37
N LEU A 85 -31.47 -19.17 10.28
CA LEU A 85 -30.30 -18.30 10.39
C LEU A 85 -29.00 -19.08 10.51
N LYS A 86 -28.98 -20.21 11.22
CA LYS A 86 -27.76 -21.04 11.31
C LYS A 86 -27.26 -21.48 9.92
N ASN A 87 -28.15 -21.96 9.06
CA ASN A 87 -27.81 -22.39 7.70
C ASN A 87 -27.46 -21.20 6.81
N MET A 88 -28.19 -20.09 6.93
CA MET A 88 -27.90 -18.87 6.18
C MET A 88 -26.50 -18.35 6.52
N ILE A 89 -26.14 -18.28 7.80
CA ILE A 89 -24.84 -17.80 8.27
C ILE A 89 -23.70 -18.72 7.83
N GLN A 90 -23.90 -20.04 7.74
CA GLN A 90 -22.90 -20.96 7.19
C GLN A 90 -22.50 -20.61 5.74
N ASN A 91 -23.44 -20.10 4.93
CA ASN A 91 -23.16 -19.72 3.55
C ASN A 91 -22.22 -18.49 3.41
N PHE A 92 -21.93 -17.79 4.52
CA PHE A 92 -20.95 -16.70 4.54
C PHE A 92 -19.51 -17.17 4.78
N GLN A 93 -19.29 -18.47 5.06
CA GLN A 93 -17.94 -19.03 5.22
C GLN A 93 -17.13 -19.03 3.91
N ILE A 94 -17.81 -18.99 2.74
CA ILE A 94 -17.16 -18.96 1.43
C ILE A 94 -16.49 -17.61 1.13
N LEU A 95 -16.79 -16.57 1.91
CA LEU A 95 -16.25 -15.23 1.69
C LEU A 95 -14.73 -15.21 1.81
N SER A 96 -14.08 -14.55 0.86
CA SER A 96 -12.63 -14.44 0.76
C SER A 96 -12.04 -13.27 1.54
N SER A 97 -12.88 -12.36 2.05
CA SER A 97 -12.44 -11.13 2.70
C SER A 97 -13.08 -10.94 4.07
N ILE A 98 -12.37 -10.17 4.92
CA ILE A 98 -12.77 -9.90 6.31
C ILE A 98 -13.97 -8.95 6.37
N LYS A 99 -14.01 -7.92 5.50
CA LYS A 99 -15.03 -6.84 5.57
C LYS A 99 -16.48 -7.35 5.51
N PRO A 100 -16.85 -8.29 4.62
CA PRO A 100 -18.19 -8.86 4.63
C PRO A 100 -18.52 -9.63 5.90
N ILE A 101 -17.56 -10.37 6.47
CA ILE A 101 -17.74 -11.11 7.72
C ILE A 101 -17.94 -10.14 8.90
N ASP A 102 -17.20 -9.03 8.96
CA ASP A 102 -17.41 -7.97 9.96
C ASP A 102 -18.84 -7.43 9.91
N LYS A 103 -19.40 -7.24 8.69
CA LYS A 103 -20.81 -6.82 8.53
C LYS A 103 -21.78 -7.88 9.06
N VAL A 104 -21.52 -9.17 8.84
CA VAL A 104 -22.36 -10.23 9.40
C VAL A 104 -22.31 -10.21 10.93
N PHE A 105 -21.13 -10.07 11.54
CA PHE A 105 -21.01 -9.92 13.00
C PHE A 105 -21.71 -8.67 13.52
N TYR A 106 -21.64 -7.56 12.80
CA TYR A 106 -22.37 -6.34 13.13
C TYR A 106 -23.88 -6.61 13.25
N PHE A 107 -24.49 -7.31 12.28
CA PHE A 107 -25.91 -7.67 12.35
C PHE A 107 -26.23 -8.59 13.52
N ILE A 108 -25.45 -9.65 13.73
CA ILE A 108 -25.67 -10.58 14.83
C ILE A 108 -25.60 -9.85 16.18
N ASN A 109 -24.62 -8.95 16.35
CA ASN A 109 -24.48 -8.14 17.56
C ASN A 109 -25.62 -7.14 17.71
N LYS A 110 -26.11 -6.55 16.61
CA LYS A 110 -27.26 -5.66 16.63
C LYS A 110 -28.53 -6.41 17.04
N TRP A 111 -28.75 -7.62 16.53
CA TRP A 111 -29.89 -8.44 16.94
C TRP A 111 -29.84 -8.87 18.41
N GLU A 112 -28.65 -9.04 18.98
CA GLU A 112 -28.48 -9.25 20.42
C GLU A 112 -28.82 -7.98 21.22
N LYS A 113 -28.30 -6.82 20.80
CA LYS A 113 -28.57 -5.53 21.47
C LYS A 113 -30.04 -5.12 21.42
N ASP A 114 -30.67 -5.34 20.28
CA ASP A 114 -32.09 -5.06 20.05
C ASP A 114 -32.99 -6.12 20.72
N MET A 115 -32.41 -7.09 21.46
CA MET A 115 -33.11 -8.18 22.15
C MET A 115 -33.99 -9.04 21.22
N ILE A 116 -33.67 -9.09 19.93
CA ILE A 116 -34.37 -9.93 18.94
C ILE A 116 -34.11 -11.40 19.23
N PHE A 117 -32.86 -11.74 19.59
CA PHE A 117 -32.46 -13.09 19.94
C PHE A 117 -31.66 -13.13 21.24
N HIS A 118 -31.78 -14.26 21.95
CA HIS A 118 -31.04 -14.50 23.19
C HIS A 118 -29.51 -14.55 22.93
N PRO A 119 -28.66 -14.02 23.84
CA PRO A 119 -27.19 -14.01 23.68
C PRO A 119 -26.57 -15.39 23.37
N ASN A 120 -27.07 -16.46 23.98
CA ASN A 120 -26.61 -17.82 23.67
C ASN A 120 -26.85 -18.23 22.20
N PHE A 121 -27.93 -17.75 21.57
CA PHE A 121 -28.21 -18.03 20.16
C PHE A 121 -27.32 -17.19 19.25
N THR A 122 -27.18 -15.90 19.51
CA THR A 122 -26.31 -15.01 18.73
C THR A 122 -24.84 -15.42 18.84
N MET A 123 -24.39 -15.89 20.01
CA MET A 123 -23.07 -16.50 20.18
C MET A 123 -22.88 -17.74 19.29
N LYS A 124 -23.88 -18.64 19.22
CA LYS A 124 -23.84 -19.79 18.30
C LYS A 124 -23.72 -19.35 16.84
N LEU A 125 -24.41 -18.28 16.43
CA LEU A 125 -24.28 -17.74 15.08
C LEU A 125 -22.88 -17.18 14.83
N ARG A 126 -22.31 -16.41 15.77
CA ARG A 126 -20.94 -15.89 15.63
C ARG A 126 -19.90 -17.00 15.49
N ASN A 127 -20.03 -18.05 16.29
CA ASN A 127 -19.09 -19.17 16.30
C ASN A 127 -19.05 -19.95 14.98
N ILE A 128 -20.06 -19.82 14.12
CA ILE A 128 -20.04 -20.40 12.77
C ILE A 128 -18.97 -19.72 11.89
N LEU A 129 -18.81 -18.40 12.01
CA LEU A 129 -17.90 -17.61 11.17
C LEU A 129 -16.55 -17.35 11.84
N LEU A 130 -16.46 -17.51 13.16
CA LEU A 130 -15.24 -17.22 13.92
C LEU A 130 -13.98 -17.94 13.38
N PRO A 131 -13.99 -19.26 13.07
CA PRO A 131 -12.79 -19.92 12.54
C PRO A 131 -12.32 -19.33 11.21
N LYS A 132 -13.27 -18.99 10.32
CA LYS A 132 -12.97 -18.37 9.02
C LYS A 132 -12.41 -16.96 9.21
N TYR A 133 -12.98 -16.20 10.14
CA TYR A 133 -12.52 -14.85 10.47
C TYR A 133 -11.08 -14.84 10.97
N GLU A 134 -10.75 -15.71 11.92
CA GLU A 134 -9.41 -15.85 12.47
C GLU A 134 -8.39 -16.28 11.40
N LEU A 135 -8.77 -17.19 10.51
CA LEU A 135 -7.93 -17.60 9.38
C LEU A 135 -7.60 -16.40 8.48
N LEU A 136 -8.60 -15.61 8.10
CA LEU A 136 -8.40 -14.44 7.24
C LEU A 136 -7.58 -13.34 7.93
N GLN A 137 -7.77 -13.14 9.24
CA GLN A 137 -6.93 -12.22 10.01
C GLN A 137 -5.46 -12.64 10.02
N LYS A 138 -5.17 -13.93 10.24
CA LYS A 138 -3.80 -14.46 10.18
C LYS A 138 -3.18 -14.28 8.80
N GLN A 139 -3.93 -14.55 7.73
CA GLN A 139 -3.46 -14.32 6.36
C GLN A 139 -3.11 -12.86 6.10
N LYS A 140 -3.96 -11.92 6.56
CA LYS A 140 -3.70 -10.48 6.42
C LYS A 140 -2.48 -10.03 7.22
N GLN A 141 -2.30 -10.54 8.44
CA GLN A 141 -1.10 -10.25 9.24
C GLN A 141 0.17 -10.76 8.56
N GLN A 142 0.14 -11.97 8.00
CA GLN A 142 1.28 -12.52 7.26
C GLN A 142 1.63 -11.67 6.03
N GLN A 143 0.63 -11.25 5.25
CA GLN A 143 0.86 -10.37 4.10
C GLN A 143 1.52 -9.05 4.49
N LEU A 144 1.11 -8.44 5.60
CA LEU A 144 1.71 -7.21 6.11
C LEU A 144 3.18 -7.41 6.51
N LEU A 145 3.50 -8.54 7.17
CA LEU A 145 4.88 -8.89 7.53
C LEU A 145 5.74 -9.09 6.28
N ASP A 146 5.24 -9.81 5.28
CA ASP A 146 5.94 -10.05 4.02
C ASP A 146 6.18 -8.74 3.25
N GLU A 147 5.22 -7.80 3.27
CA GLU A 147 5.37 -6.46 2.68
C GLU A 147 6.41 -5.61 3.40
N MET A 148 6.44 -5.65 4.74
CA MET A 148 7.47 -4.97 5.53
C MET A 148 8.87 -5.52 5.23
N GLU A 149 9.02 -6.85 5.12
CA GLU A 149 10.30 -7.45 4.75
C GLU A 149 10.75 -7.08 3.33
N LYS A 150 9.83 -7.05 2.36
CA LYS A 150 10.12 -6.59 1.00
C LYS A 150 10.57 -5.13 0.99
N SER A 151 9.91 -4.28 1.76
CA SER A 151 10.26 -2.86 1.90
C SER A 151 11.66 -2.68 2.48
N ALA A 152 12.00 -3.43 3.54
CA ALA A 152 13.34 -3.40 4.14
C ALA A 152 14.44 -3.86 3.16
N LYS A 153 14.17 -4.90 2.35
CA LYS A 153 15.09 -5.34 1.29
C LYS A 153 15.27 -4.27 0.21
N LEU A 154 14.19 -3.60 -0.19
CA LEU A 154 14.25 -2.51 -1.17
C LEU A 154 15.08 -1.33 -0.65
N GLU A 155 14.86 -0.91 0.61
CA GLU A 155 15.63 0.18 1.22
C GLU A 155 17.13 -0.14 1.28
N LYS A 156 17.48 -1.38 1.66
CA LYS A 156 18.87 -1.85 1.65
C LYS A 156 19.49 -1.79 0.25
N ASN A 157 18.75 -2.25 -0.77
CA ASN A 157 19.23 -2.23 -2.15
C ASN A 157 19.43 -0.81 -2.68
N LEU A 158 18.52 0.11 -2.36
CA LEU A 158 18.65 1.53 -2.72
C LEU A 158 19.90 2.17 -2.10
N LYS A 159 20.19 1.87 -0.82
CA LYS A 159 21.43 2.35 -0.17
C LYS A 159 22.70 1.83 -0.86
N ILE A 160 22.71 0.57 -1.30
CA ILE A 160 23.82 0.00 -2.05
C ILE A 160 24.01 0.74 -3.39
N ILE A 161 22.93 0.95 -4.14
CA ILE A 161 22.98 1.66 -5.43
C ILE A 161 23.52 3.09 -5.26
N GLN A 162 23.05 3.82 -4.25
CA GLN A 162 23.56 5.16 -3.93
C GLN A 162 25.05 5.15 -3.58
N SER A 163 25.50 4.17 -2.78
CA SER A 163 26.91 4.02 -2.43
C SER A 163 27.79 3.71 -3.64
N VAL A 164 27.31 2.87 -4.57
CA VAL A 164 28.04 2.54 -5.82
C VAL A 164 28.12 3.76 -6.73
N SER A 165 27.03 4.52 -6.86
CA SER A 165 27.01 5.77 -7.64
C SER A 165 28.03 6.78 -7.12
N HIS A 166 28.05 7.03 -5.81
CA HIS A 166 29.03 7.93 -5.19
C HIS A 166 30.47 7.43 -5.38
N THR A 167 30.70 6.12 -5.23
CA THR A 167 32.03 5.53 -5.45
C THR A 167 32.50 5.73 -6.90
N ASN A 168 31.61 5.54 -7.87
CA ASN A 168 31.91 5.78 -9.28
C ASN A 168 32.22 7.25 -9.57
N GLN A 169 31.50 8.19 -8.95
CA GLN A 169 31.80 9.63 -9.08
C GLN A 169 33.20 9.95 -8.54
N CYS A 170 33.55 9.46 -7.34
CA CYS A 170 34.89 9.64 -6.78
C CYS A 170 35.98 9.01 -7.65
N TYR A 171 35.74 7.81 -8.19
CA TYR A 171 36.67 7.14 -9.08
C TYR A 171 36.93 7.94 -10.37
N ASN A 172 35.88 8.51 -10.96
CA ASN A 172 36.01 9.34 -12.16
C ASN A 172 36.81 10.63 -11.88
N LEU A 173 36.61 11.26 -10.73
CA LEU A 173 37.40 12.41 -10.29
C LEU A 173 38.88 12.04 -10.11
N LEU A 174 39.18 10.93 -9.44
CA LEU A 174 40.56 10.43 -9.28
C LEU A 174 41.24 10.18 -10.64
N LYS A 175 40.51 9.60 -11.59
CA LYS A 175 41.03 9.38 -12.95
C LYS A 175 41.36 10.70 -13.67
N GLN A 176 40.52 11.72 -13.50
CA GLN A 176 40.80 13.06 -14.05
C GLN A 176 42.04 13.70 -13.39
N VAL A 177 42.21 13.56 -12.08
CA VAL A 177 43.41 14.05 -11.37
C VAL A 177 44.68 13.38 -11.90
N GLN A 178 44.68 12.06 -12.07
CA GLN A 178 45.83 11.34 -12.63
C GLN A 178 46.20 11.80 -14.05
N GLN A 179 45.22 12.15 -14.89
CA GLN A 179 45.47 12.69 -16.22
C GLN A 179 46.13 14.08 -16.15
N LEU A 180 45.71 14.92 -15.20
CA LEU A 180 46.31 16.23 -14.97
C LEU A 180 47.75 16.11 -14.46
N GLU A 181 48.02 15.19 -13.54
CA GLU A 181 49.38 14.91 -13.03
C GLU A 181 50.33 14.50 -14.16
N LYS A 182 49.88 13.58 -15.03
CA LYS A 182 50.68 13.12 -16.18
C LYS A 182 51.02 14.27 -17.13
N ARG A 183 50.06 15.13 -17.47
CA ARG A 183 50.28 16.29 -18.35
C ARG A 183 51.20 17.33 -17.72
N THR A 184 51.07 17.55 -16.42
CA THR A 184 51.97 18.46 -15.67
C THR A 184 53.40 17.94 -15.70
N PHE A 185 53.58 16.62 -15.59
CA PHE A 185 54.88 15.98 -15.74
C PHE A 185 55.46 16.14 -17.16
N GLU A 186 54.66 15.87 -18.20
CA GLU A 186 55.05 16.07 -19.61
C GLU A 186 55.47 17.52 -19.89
N PHE A 187 54.69 18.49 -19.42
CA PHE A 187 55.03 19.91 -19.53
C PHE A 187 56.38 20.24 -18.86
N ASN A 188 56.60 19.76 -17.64
CA ASN A 188 57.87 19.99 -16.95
C ASN A 188 59.05 19.33 -17.67
N GLN A 189 58.84 18.19 -18.33
CA GLN A 189 59.85 17.53 -19.14
C GLN A 189 60.22 18.37 -20.37
N HIS A 190 59.24 18.84 -21.14
CA HIS A 190 59.47 19.70 -22.31
C HIS A 190 60.15 21.03 -21.91
N ARG A 191 59.69 21.68 -20.82
CA ARG A 191 60.31 22.89 -20.27
C ARG A 191 61.80 22.68 -19.94
N ASN A 192 62.14 21.53 -19.34
CA ASN A 192 63.51 21.19 -19.02
C ASN A 192 64.37 20.91 -20.26
N ASN A 193 63.76 20.39 -21.34
CA ASN A 193 64.45 20.14 -22.61
C ASN A 193 64.77 21.46 -23.34
N VAL A 194 63.81 22.40 -23.40
CA VAL A 194 64.03 23.74 -23.98
C VAL A 194 65.24 24.43 -23.33
N ASN A 195 65.37 24.34 -22.01
CA ASN A 195 66.48 24.95 -21.26
C ASN A 195 67.86 24.32 -21.55
N LYS A 196 67.91 23.15 -22.19
CA LYS A 196 69.15 22.42 -22.50
C LYS A 196 69.57 22.52 -23.97
N MET A 197 68.71 23.04 -24.84
CA MET A 197 68.99 23.14 -26.28
C MET A 197 69.85 24.35 -26.62
N LYS A 198 70.74 24.19 -27.62
CA LYS A 198 71.65 25.26 -28.10
C LYS A 198 71.30 25.78 -29.50
N ASN A 199 70.44 25.08 -30.24
CA ASN A 199 70.01 25.47 -31.58
C ASN A 199 68.71 26.28 -31.50
N LEU A 200 68.73 27.50 -32.02
CA LEU A 200 67.62 28.44 -31.95
C LEU A 200 66.32 27.91 -32.58
N ASN A 201 66.42 27.21 -33.72
CA ASN A 201 65.23 26.69 -34.42
C ASN A 201 64.56 25.56 -33.63
N GLN A 202 65.35 24.69 -32.99
CA GLN A 202 64.84 23.62 -32.12
C GLN A 202 64.24 24.20 -30.83
N MET A 203 64.82 25.26 -30.27
CA MET A 203 64.24 25.95 -29.11
C MET A 203 62.90 26.61 -29.43
N ILE A 204 62.73 27.16 -30.62
CA ILE A 204 61.46 27.76 -31.07
C ILE A 204 60.38 26.67 -31.20
N GLU A 205 60.69 25.57 -31.89
CA GLU A 205 59.75 24.47 -32.12
C GLU A 205 59.30 23.80 -30.80
N GLU A 206 60.23 23.51 -29.90
CA GLU A 206 59.94 22.93 -28.59
C GLU A 206 59.24 23.94 -27.65
N GLY A 207 59.53 25.24 -27.80
CA GLY A 207 58.85 26.33 -27.11
C GLY A 207 57.39 26.51 -27.53
N GLU A 208 57.07 26.32 -28.81
CA GLU A 208 55.70 26.32 -29.31
C GLU A 208 54.90 25.12 -28.79
N GLU A 209 55.50 23.94 -28.74
CA GLU A 209 54.87 22.76 -28.12
C GLU A 209 54.65 22.96 -26.61
N CYS A 210 55.60 23.53 -25.88
CA CYS A 210 55.40 23.94 -24.48
C CYS A 210 54.22 24.89 -24.33
N ARG A 211 54.07 25.88 -25.23
CA ARG A 211 52.97 26.85 -25.19
C ARG A 211 51.62 26.18 -25.44
N LYS A 212 51.52 25.29 -26.43
CA LYS A 212 50.29 24.53 -26.71
C LYS A 212 49.90 23.62 -25.54
N LEU A 213 50.87 22.90 -24.97
CA LEU A 213 50.65 22.05 -23.79
C LEU A 213 50.17 22.86 -22.58
N LEU A 214 50.75 24.03 -22.34
CA LEU A 214 50.34 24.92 -21.24
C LEU A 214 48.90 25.40 -21.41
N ILE A 215 48.54 25.89 -22.59
CA ILE A 215 47.17 26.37 -22.89
C ILE A 215 46.16 25.23 -22.69
N ASN A 216 46.44 24.06 -23.26
CA ASN A 216 45.57 22.89 -23.11
C ASN A 216 45.44 22.43 -21.64
N SER A 217 46.52 22.51 -20.87
CA SER A 217 46.51 22.16 -19.45
C SER A 217 45.68 23.15 -18.63
N ILE A 218 45.81 24.45 -18.88
CA ILE A 218 45.00 25.49 -18.22
C ILE A 218 43.50 25.27 -18.49
N CYS A 219 43.11 25.06 -19.75
CA CYS A 219 41.71 24.84 -20.11
C CYS A 219 41.12 23.60 -19.40
N GLN A 220 41.87 22.50 -19.33
CA GLN A 220 41.42 21.29 -18.65
C GLN A 220 41.35 21.43 -17.14
N ILE A 221 42.31 22.12 -16.52
CA ILE A 221 42.29 22.41 -15.08
C ILE A 221 41.07 23.28 -14.75
N GLN A 222 40.77 24.29 -15.57
CA GLN A 222 39.58 25.13 -15.39
C GLN A 222 38.28 24.33 -15.51
N GLN A 223 38.18 23.45 -16.51
CA GLN A 223 37.03 22.53 -16.65
C GLN A 223 36.90 21.58 -15.45
N PHE A 224 38.01 21.08 -14.93
CA PHE A 224 38.03 20.24 -13.73
C PHE A 224 37.52 21.00 -12.50
N TYR A 225 38.02 22.21 -12.25
CA TYR A 225 37.54 23.04 -11.13
C TYR A 225 36.05 23.36 -11.22
N LEU A 226 35.55 23.67 -12.42
CA LEU A 226 34.12 23.90 -12.64
C LEU A 226 33.29 22.64 -12.35
N THR A 227 33.79 21.47 -12.73
CA THR A 227 33.14 20.18 -12.47
C THR A 227 33.11 19.83 -10.98
N VAL A 228 34.23 20.04 -10.27
CA VAL A 228 34.31 19.80 -8.83
C VAL A 228 33.44 20.80 -8.06
N SER A 229 33.40 22.06 -8.51
CA SER A 229 32.56 23.09 -7.90
C SER A 229 31.07 22.76 -8.05
N SER A 230 30.62 22.37 -9.24
CA SER A 230 29.22 22.02 -9.49
C SER A 230 28.79 20.77 -8.71
N GLN A 231 29.62 19.73 -8.70
CA GLN A 231 29.38 18.51 -7.92
C GLN A 231 29.40 18.78 -6.42
N GLY A 232 30.29 19.65 -5.94
CA GLY A 232 30.37 20.06 -4.54
C GLY A 232 29.15 20.85 -4.07
N GLU A 233 28.61 21.74 -4.91
CA GLU A 233 27.38 22.46 -4.63
C GLU A 233 26.15 21.54 -4.56
N GLU A 234 26.07 20.57 -5.46
CA GLU A 234 24.99 19.57 -5.49
C GLU A 234 25.04 18.68 -4.22
N LEU A 235 26.23 18.21 -3.82
CA LEU A 235 26.42 17.46 -2.58
C LEU A 235 26.06 18.29 -1.33
N MET A 236 26.37 19.59 -1.33
CA MET A 236 26.03 20.51 -0.24
C MET A 236 24.52 20.80 -0.17
N LYS A 237 23.81 20.79 -1.30
CA LYS A 237 22.33 20.88 -1.32
C LYS A 237 21.70 19.63 -0.72
N ASP A 238 22.19 18.44 -1.07
CA ASP A 238 21.72 17.16 -0.51
C ASP A 238 21.97 17.03 1.00
N LEU A 239 23.13 17.48 1.48
CA LEU A 239 23.47 17.49 2.91
C LEU A 239 22.62 18.48 3.73
N LYS A 240 22.16 19.58 3.11
CA LYS A 240 21.22 20.53 3.73
C LYS A 240 19.80 19.97 3.75
N ALA A 241 19.36 19.30 2.68
CA ALA A 241 18.03 18.70 2.61
C ALA A 241 17.82 17.55 3.61
N THR A 242 18.89 16.85 4.00
CA THR A 242 18.83 15.67 4.88
C THR A 242 19.10 15.94 6.38
N ASN A 243 19.19 17.21 6.82
CA ASN A 243 19.51 17.61 8.21
C ASN A 243 20.82 17.01 8.80
N LYS A 244 21.65 16.34 7.99
CA LYS A 244 22.91 15.71 8.42
C LYS A 244 23.99 16.73 8.79
N LEU A 245 23.93 17.95 8.24
CA LEU A 245 24.88 19.03 8.57
C LEU A 245 24.84 19.44 10.05
N ASP A 246 23.66 19.47 10.66
CA ASP A 246 23.50 19.79 12.08
C ASP A 246 24.01 18.66 12.99
N TYR A 247 23.86 17.40 12.56
CA TYR A 247 24.43 16.25 13.26
C TYR A 247 25.96 16.33 13.34
N TYR A 248 26.65 16.62 12.22
CA TYR A 248 28.11 16.75 12.20
C TYR A 248 28.62 18.01 12.93
N ARG A 249 27.91 19.14 12.86
CA ARG A 249 28.24 20.35 13.64
C ARG A 249 28.17 20.10 15.15
N ARG A 250 27.15 19.37 15.62
CA ARG A 250 27.01 19.00 17.05
C ARG A 250 28.09 18.00 17.49
N LYS A 251 28.46 17.04 16.64
CA LYS A 251 29.52 16.05 16.94
C LYS A 251 30.90 16.69 17.04
N LYS A 252 31.21 17.69 16.19
CA LYS A 252 32.48 18.44 16.25
C LYS A 252 32.62 19.24 17.55
N LYS A 253 31.53 19.85 18.07
CA LYS A 253 31.55 20.54 19.37
C LYS A 253 31.84 19.63 20.58
N LYS A 254 31.55 18.33 20.49
CA LYS A 254 31.81 17.36 21.56
C LYS A 254 33.25 16.82 21.59
N LEU A 255 34.06 17.11 20.57
CA LEU A 255 35.46 16.65 20.48
C LEU A 255 36.47 17.71 20.94
N PHE A 256 36.00 18.92 21.28
CA PHE A 256 36.83 20.05 21.72
C PHE A 256 36.42 20.59 23.10
N HIS A 257 35.67 19.79 23.86
CA HIS A 257 35.43 19.91 25.30
C HIS A 257 35.76 18.58 25.95
#